data_AF-A0A4Q0AQQ4-F1
#
_entry.id   AF-A0A4Q0AQQ4-F1
#
_cell.length_a   1.000
_cell.length_b   1.000
_cell.length_c   1.000
_cell.angle_alpha   90.00
_cell.angle_beta   90.00
_cell.angle_gamma   90.00
#
_symmetry.space_group_name_H-M   'P 1'
#
loop_
_entity.id
_entity.type
_entity.pdbx_description
1 polymer ?
#
loop_
_entity_poly.entity_id
_entity_poly.type
_entity_poly.pdbx_seq_one_letter_code
_entity_poly.pdbx_strand_id
1 'polypeptide(L)'
;MKKTLKFKIDDKDEVYAFVQYKNGIVLWRLHFISNVTYNWLLVEGPAHYNPTRVKKSQAQFMKGKVFKNKLIRYAAASHNWFMLDRLKKAFDYDTKSYKN
;
A
#
# COMPACT_ATOMS: atom_id res chain seq x y z
N MET A 1 4.95 15.95 -12.37
CA MET A 1 3.93 14.90 -12.55
C MET A 1 3.32 14.51 -11.21
N LYS A 2 2.00 14.72 -11.02
CA LYS A 2 1.27 14.19 -9.87
C LYS A 2 1.28 12.66 -9.99
N LYS A 3 1.88 11.95 -9.02
CA LYS A 3 1.78 10.49 -8.94
C LYS A 3 0.32 10.16 -8.60
N THR A 4 -0.44 9.73 -9.59
CA THR A 4 -1.81 9.27 -9.35
C THR A 4 -1.72 7.91 -8.65
N LEU A 5 -2.18 7.89 -7.40
CA LEU A 5 -2.33 6.69 -6.60
C LEU A 5 -3.81 6.35 -6.55
N LYS A 6 -4.18 5.17 -7.06
CA LYS A 6 -5.53 4.63 -6.94
C LYS A 6 -5.48 3.33 -6.15
N PHE A 7 -6.53 3.08 -5.37
CA PHE A 7 -6.73 1.82 -4.68
C PHE A 7 -7.92 1.08 -5.28
N LYS A 8 -7.91 -0.24 -5.19
CA LYS A 8 -9.03 -1.13 -5.47
C LYS A 8 -9.07 -2.19 -4.38
N ILE A 9 -10.26 -2.58 -3.95
CA ILE A 9 -10.48 -3.80 -3.17
C ILE A 9 -11.21 -4.78 -4.09
N ASP A 10 -10.76 -6.03 -4.12
CA ASP A 10 -11.46 -7.09 -4.86
C ASP A 10 -12.48 -7.83 -3.97
N ASP A 11 -13.18 -8.79 -4.56
CA ASP A 11 -14.22 -9.56 -3.89
C ASP A 11 -13.68 -10.51 -2.80
N LYS A 12 -12.35 -10.61 -2.67
CA LYS A 12 -11.63 -11.38 -1.64
C LYS A 12 -11.05 -10.48 -0.55
N ASP A 13 -11.50 -9.22 -0.47
CA ASP A 13 -10.97 -8.20 0.44
C ASP A 13 -9.47 -7.92 0.25
N GLU A 14 -8.89 -8.25 -0.92
CA GLU A 14 -7.50 -7.93 -1.22
C GLU A 14 -7.39 -6.49 -1.70
N VAL A 15 -6.48 -5.73 -1.07
CA VAL A 15 -6.21 -4.34 -1.46
C VAL A 15 -5.14 -4.30 -2.54
N TYR A 16 -5.45 -3.59 -3.61
CA TYR A 16 -4.53 -3.29 -4.69
C TYR A 16 -4.23 -1.80 -4.76
N ALA A 17 -2.99 -1.44 -5.01
CA ALA A 17 -2.53 -0.07 -5.24
C ALA A 17 -1.94 0.06 -6.64
N PHE A 18 -2.56 0.91 -7.45
CA PHE A 18 -2.08 1.31 -8.76
C PHE A 18 -1.21 2.55 -8.59
N VAL A 19 0.09 2.39 -8.84
CA VAL A 19 1.07 3.46 -8.68
C VAL A 19 1.62 3.84 -10.05
N GLN A 20 1.36 5.08 -10.47
CA GLN A 20 1.94 5.62 -11.70
C GLN A 20 3.42 5.98 -11.51
N TYR A 21 4.29 5.36 -12.31
CA TYR A 21 5.69 5.72 -12.48
C TYR A 21 5.93 6.33 -13.88
N LYS A 22 7.15 6.82 -14.13
CA LYS A 22 7.52 7.39 -15.44
C LYS A 22 7.37 6.37 -16.57
N ASN A 23 7.63 5.09 -16.29
CA ASN A 23 7.68 4.03 -17.30
C ASN A 23 6.38 3.22 -17.40
N GLY A 24 5.31 3.64 -16.72
CA GLY A 24 4.03 2.94 -16.71
C GLY A 24 3.38 2.86 -15.33
N ILE A 25 2.26 2.14 -15.27
CA ILE A 25 1.53 1.84 -14.02
C ILE A 25 2.06 0.52 -13.47
N VAL A 26 2.26 0.47 -12.17
CA VAL A 26 2.64 -0.75 -11.46
C VAL A 26 1.55 -1.08 -10.47
N LEU A 27 1.10 -2.34 -10.51
CA LEU A 27 0.09 -2.89 -9.63
C LEU A 27 0.74 -3.59 -8.45
N TRP A 28 0.33 -3.19 -7.26
CA TRP A 28 0.78 -3.78 -6.01
C TRP A 28 -0.39 -4.36 -5.23
N ARG A 29 -0.18 -5.48 -4.56
CA ARG A 29 -1.12 -6.05 -3.61
C ARG A 29 -0.62 -5.88 -2.19
N LEU A 30 -1.49 -5.42 -1.29
CA LEU A 30 -1.24 -5.43 0.15
C LEU A 30 -1.35 -6.86 0.66
N HIS A 31 -0.30 -7.36 1.29
CA HIS A 31 -0.31 -8.69 1.88
C HIS A 31 0.02 -8.56 3.37
N PHE A 32 -0.91 -9.00 4.20
CA PHE A 32 -0.69 -9.05 5.64
C PHE A 32 -0.03 -10.36 6.02
N ILE A 33 1.11 -10.24 6.69
CA ILE A 33 1.84 -11.37 7.28
C ILE A 33 1.26 -11.68 8.67
N SER A 34 0.81 -10.64 9.38
CA SER A 34 0.20 -10.76 10.71
C SER A 34 -0.91 -9.71 10.90
N ASN A 35 -1.39 -9.53 12.13
CA ASN A 35 -2.37 -8.48 12.46
C ASN A 35 -1.78 -7.07 12.38
N VAL A 36 -0.47 -6.92 12.53
CA VAL A 36 0.22 -5.61 12.55
C VAL A 36 1.32 -5.50 11.50
N THR A 37 1.73 -6.62 10.92
CA THR A 37 2.81 -6.68 9.91
C THR A 37 2.23 -6.90 8.53
N TYR A 38 2.64 -6.08 7.58
CA TYR A 38 2.23 -6.19 6.18
C TYR A 38 3.39 -5.83 5.25
N ASN A 39 3.32 -6.33 4.02
CA ASN A 39 4.18 -5.93 2.92
C ASN A 39 3.35 -5.66 1.65
N TRP A 40 4.00 -5.15 0.62
CA TRP A 40 3.38 -4.95 -0.69
C TRP A 40 4.07 -5.83 -1.71
N LEU A 41 3.29 -6.68 -2.37
CA LEU A 41 3.74 -7.63 -3.38
C LEU A 41 3.49 -7.04 -4.78
N LEU A 42 4.48 -7.16 -5.65
CA LEU A 42 4.34 -6.76 -7.06
C LEU A 42 3.42 -7.75 -7.75
N VAL A 43 2.34 -7.25 -8.35
CA VAL A 43 1.40 -8.07 -9.12
C VAL A 43 1.73 -7.93 -10.61
N GLU A 44 1.85 -6.69 -11.07
CA GLU A 44 2.05 -6.38 -12.49
C GLU A 44 2.87 -5.10 -12.64
N GLY A 45 3.69 -5.04 -13.69
CA GLY A 45 4.45 -3.85 -14.06
C GLY A 45 4.87 -3.90 -15.53
N PRO A 46 5.32 -2.76 -16.07
CA PRO A 46 5.75 -2.67 -17.47
C PRO A 46 6.99 -3.55 -17.74
N ALA A 47 7.17 -3.99 -18.99
CA ALA A 47 8.26 -4.93 -19.37
C ALA A 47 9.68 -4.45 -18.98
N HIS A 48 9.93 -3.14 -18.97
CA HIS A 48 11.22 -2.55 -18.57
C HIS A 48 11.24 -2.05 -17.11
N TYR A 49 10.42 -2.65 -16.26
CA TYR A 49 10.35 -2.33 -14.85
C TYR A 49 11.57 -2.88 -14.10
N ASN A 50 12.51 -2.00 -13.70
CA ASN A 50 13.64 -2.39 -12.84
C ASN A 50 13.19 -2.50 -11.37
N PRO A 51 13.05 -3.72 -10.81
CA PRO A 51 12.41 -3.91 -9.51
C PRO A 51 13.25 -3.33 -8.37
N THR A 52 14.58 -3.36 -8.47
CA THR A 52 15.49 -3.04 -7.35
C THR A 52 15.46 -1.55 -7.01
N ARG A 53 15.57 -0.68 -8.02
CA ARG A 53 15.55 0.78 -7.83
C ARG A 53 14.18 1.28 -7.40
N VAL A 54 13.11 0.66 -7.94
CA VAL A 54 11.74 1.03 -7.58
C VAL A 54 11.38 0.52 -6.19
N LYS A 55 11.76 -0.70 -5.79
CA LYS A 55 11.51 -1.26 -4.44
C LYS A 55 11.99 -0.32 -3.32
N LYS A 56 13.15 0.33 -3.45
CA LYS A 56 13.64 1.27 -2.42
C LYS A 56 12.80 2.54 -2.32
N SER A 57 12.55 3.22 -3.45
CA SER A 57 11.71 4.43 -3.48
C SER A 57 10.25 4.14 -3.13
N GLN A 58 9.77 2.95 -3.47
CA GLN A 58 8.44 2.45 -3.16
C GLN A 58 8.29 2.10 -1.68
N ALA A 59 9.26 1.43 -1.08
CA ALA A 59 9.25 1.14 0.36
C ALA A 59 9.13 2.43 1.16
N GLN A 60 9.85 3.49 0.75
CA GLN A 60 9.70 4.82 1.36
C GLN A 60 8.33 5.44 1.11
N PHE A 61 7.79 5.35 -0.12
CA PHE A 61 6.49 5.91 -0.47
C PHE A 61 5.33 5.22 0.26
N MET A 62 5.31 3.89 0.31
CA MET A 62 4.25 3.09 0.95
C MET A 62 4.32 3.13 2.48
N LYS A 63 5.51 3.33 3.05
CA LYS A 63 5.66 3.62 4.49
C LYS A 63 5.29 5.07 4.84
N GLY A 64 5.17 5.95 3.85
CA GLY A 64 4.86 7.36 4.04
C GLY A 64 3.45 7.61 4.61
N LYS A 65 3.35 8.56 5.54
CA LYS A 65 2.10 8.97 6.20
C LYS A 65 0.96 9.31 5.21
N VAL A 66 1.29 9.96 4.10
CA VAL A 66 0.31 10.33 3.07
C VAL A 66 -0.33 9.09 2.42
N PHE A 67 0.46 8.07 2.13
CA PHE A 67 -0.03 6.82 1.54
C PHE A 67 -0.94 6.10 2.53
N LYS A 68 -0.48 5.93 3.77
CA LYS A 68 -1.21 5.34 4.88
C LYS A 68 -2.59 5.99 5.08
N ASN A 69 -2.63 7.32 5.15
CA ASN A 69 -3.88 8.07 5.32
C ASN A 69 -4.86 7.88 4.15
N LYS A 70 -4.35 7.85 2.91
CA LYS A 70 -5.22 7.60 1.74
C LYS A 70 -5.80 6.19 1.77
N LEU A 71 -5.03 5.20 2.20
CA LEU A 71 -5.47 3.82 2.29
C LEU A 71 -6.56 3.63 3.36
N ILE A 72 -6.39 4.23 4.55
CA ILE A 72 -7.44 4.26 5.60
C ILE A 72 -8.73 4.89 5.09
N ARG A 73 -8.63 6.06 4.43
CA ARG A 73 -9.81 6.74 3.87
C ARG A 73 -10.51 5.89 2.83
N TYR A 74 -9.74 5.19 2.00
CA TYR A 74 -10.29 4.30 0.99
C TYR A 74 -11.01 3.10 1.63
N ALA A 75 -10.40 2.42 2.60
CA ALA A 75 -11.03 1.31 3.31
C ALA A 75 -12.34 1.72 4.00
N ALA A 76 -12.37 2.92 4.61
CA ALA A 76 -13.59 3.47 5.21
C ALA A 76 -14.67 3.78 4.17
N ALA A 77 -14.31 4.39 3.04
CA ALA A 77 -15.26 4.71 1.96
C ALA A 77 -15.83 3.45 1.28
N SER A 78 -15.04 2.37 1.21
CA SER A 78 -15.47 1.08 0.69
C SER A 78 -16.22 0.22 1.70
N HIS A 79 -16.54 0.74 2.90
CA HIS A 79 -17.20 0.01 4.00
C HIS A 79 -16.49 -1.29 4.41
N ASN A 80 -15.18 -1.41 4.14
CA ASN A 80 -14.39 -2.57 4.51
C ASN A 80 -13.82 -2.39 5.93
N TRP A 81 -14.70 -2.61 6.92
CA TRP A 81 -14.39 -2.37 8.34
C TRP A 81 -13.27 -3.27 8.87
N PHE A 82 -13.20 -4.51 8.37
CA PHE A 82 -12.12 -5.44 8.73
C PHE A 82 -10.75 -4.93 8.28
N MET A 83 -10.64 -4.50 7.01
CA MET A 83 -9.42 -3.88 6.49
C MET A 83 -9.07 -2.59 7.24
N LEU A 84 -10.06 -1.75 7.52
CA LEU A 84 -9.87 -0.50 8.26
C LEU A 84 -9.25 -0.74 9.65
N ASP A 85 -9.79 -1.71 10.40
CA ASP A 85 -9.28 -2.05 11.72
C ASP A 85 -7.85 -2.60 11.67
N ARG A 86 -7.57 -3.51 10.74
CA ARG A 86 -6.21 -4.04 10.54
C ARG A 86 -5.21 -2.96 10.17
N LEU A 87 -5.57 -2.03 9.29
CA LEU A 87 -4.71 -0.91 8.90
C LEU A 87 -4.42 0.03 10.07
N LYS A 88 -5.42 0.36 10.88
CA LYS A 88 -5.23 1.19 12.09
C LYS A 88 -4.27 0.53 13.07
N LYS A 89 -4.49 -0.74 13.41
CA LYS A 89 -3.63 -1.52 14.30
C LYS A 89 -2.18 -1.58 13.79
N ALA A 90 -2.00 -1.86 12.50
CA ALA A 90 -0.67 -1.91 11.89
C ALA A 90 0.05 -0.56 11.92
N PHE A 91 -0.66 0.55 11.67
CA PHE A 91 -0.03 1.87 11.67
C PHE A 91 0.29 2.37 13.08
N ASP A 92 -0.58 2.10 14.05
CA ASP A 92 -0.32 2.41 15.46
C ASP A 92 0.90 1.64 15.97
N TYR A 93 1.03 0.36 15.61
CA TYR A 93 2.21 -0.45 15.94
C TYR A 93 3.49 0.18 15.37
N ASP A 94 3.50 0.54 14.08
CA ASP A 94 4.65 1.18 13.44
C ASP A 94 5.04 2.48 14.18
N THR A 95 4.07 3.33 14.56
CA THR A 95 4.38 4.56 15.31
C THR A 95 4.92 4.34 16.72
N LYS A 96 4.56 3.23 17.37
CA LYS A 96 5.08 2.87 18.69
C LYS A 96 6.49 2.29 18.59
N SER A 97 6.75 1.47 17.57
CA SER A 97 8.08 0.89 17.33
C SER A 97 9.15 1.92 16.98
N TYR A 98 8.80 3.06 16.39
CA TYR A 98 9.73 4.16 16.11
C TYR A 98 10.05 5.08 17.31
N LYS A 99 9.40 4.88 18.46
CA LYS A 99 9.64 5.66 19.69
C LYS A 99 10.57 4.96 20.69
N ASN A 100 10.98 3.72 20.43
CA ASN A 100 12.00 2.98 21.16
C ASN A 100 13.30 2.97 20.36
#